data_AF-A0A842WDV1-F1
#
_entry.id   AF-A0A842WDV1-F1
#
_cell.length_a   1.000
_cell.length_b   1.000
_cell.length_c   1.000
_cell.angle_alpha   90.00
_cell.angle_beta   90.00
_cell.angle_gamma   90.00
#
_symmetry.space_group_name_H-M   'P 1'
#
loop_
_entity.id
_entity.type
_entity.pdbx_description
1 polymer ?
#
loop_
_entity_poly.entity_id
_entity_poly.type
_entity_poly.pdbx_seq_one_letter_code
_entity_poly.pdbx_strand_id
1 'polypeptide(L)'
;MKKLFFLLAIFLSLSYATICNGTAEMELPAVSEGEEHTGELVLVKMRLIEGEGDMYVGTVPPTDYSLQGSLDTALTVAETLAGEDAGCDVLLRIDDESEYVQGPSGGAAFSILAYFLLTGNEMRDDVAITGAVNEEGIVMPVGGVYEKVLTAKSAGKEYFLTPVQSFEEKMMLESIGGITIYEVRDVEEALGFLLEGEIPEKKPLNLTVEPLPELAPYEGKDTPGFRRVSEGIMEREDEAVRGIGDEQLKEYLLEKAAQQEELIEKGYYYSAANDAFLNYILADSIIQVNNPDVEGKKEEVSGCLESVERPVLSYENSEWFMGAEARIKRAENQMEVYGDLGGGTKEENYFAVYQLDYALAWCQAAKDMYGIAEETGGSPMDTNVLRGHADILINISGNYSEIENSENYQNGMELYDEGRYAGAVYELAYALSFENKNLALITGANESDVEDINEGGRESLWGNVFKAHSQYLLETGDVGSAYGVAVFAREMEGIAQAIEEEKGEPGIIVELPGQDANATAEEEQECVCPECPEPACAAGYLLLILPLFIKNLVQKK
;
A
#
# COMPACT_ATOMS: atom_id res chain seq x y z
N MET A 1 -48.30 -8.36 -50.87
CA MET A 1 -47.96 -8.76 -49.50
C MET A 1 -46.79 -9.74 -49.42
N LYS A 2 -46.76 -10.87 -50.15
CA LYS A 2 -45.62 -11.81 -50.12
C LYS A 2 -44.26 -11.27 -50.61
N LYS A 3 -44.23 -10.36 -51.59
CA LYS A 3 -42.98 -9.69 -52.03
C LYS A 3 -42.45 -8.64 -51.04
N LEU A 4 -43.33 -8.07 -50.20
CA LEU A 4 -42.94 -7.09 -49.17
C LEU A 4 -42.35 -7.79 -47.94
N PHE A 5 -42.86 -8.98 -47.60
CA PHE A 5 -42.31 -9.83 -46.53
C PHE A 5 -40.94 -10.42 -46.87
N PHE A 6 -40.69 -10.76 -48.15
CA PHE A 6 -39.40 -11.26 -48.60
C PHE A 6 -38.31 -10.17 -48.64
N LEU A 7 -38.69 -8.91 -48.95
CA LEU A 7 -37.79 -7.76 -48.88
C LEU A 7 -37.50 -7.35 -47.42
N LEU A 8 -38.47 -7.47 -46.51
CA LEU A 8 -38.28 -7.19 -45.08
C LEU A 8 -37.40 -8.26 -44.40
N ALA A 9 -37.53 -9.53 -44.79
CA ALA A 9 -36.67 -10.61 -44.30
C ALA A 9 -35.23 -10.52 -44.81
N ILE A 10 -35.03 -10.04 -46.05
CA ILE A 10 -33.70 -9.75 -46.60
C ILE A 10 -33.07 -8.54 -45.92
N PHE A 11 -33.85 -7.50 -45.59
CA PHE A 11 -33.36 -6.36 -44.80
C PHE A 11 -33.02 -6.74 -43.36
N LEU A 12 -33.80 -7.62 -42.70
CA LEU A 12 -33.47 -8.14 -41.36
C LEU A 12 -32.26 -9.08 -41.36
N SER A 13 -32.05 -9.88 -42.42
CA SER A 13 -30.85 -10.74 -42.53
C SER A 13 -29.59 -9.98 -42.95
N LEU A 14 -29.73 -8.79 -43.55
CA LEU A 14 -28.61 -7.91 -43.90
C LEU A 14 -28.08 -7.13 -42.68
N SER A 15 -28.87 -6.98 -41.63
CA SER A 15 -28.46 -6.31 -40.39
C SER A 15 -27.61 -7.17 -39.45
N TYR A 16 -27.65 -8.51 -39.57
CA TYR A 16 -26.78 -9.40 -38.79
C TYR A 16 -25.40 -9.61 -39.44
N ALA A 17 -25.31 -9.43 -40.76
CA ALA A 17 -24.07 -9.68 -41.52
C ALA A 17 -23.04 -8.54 -41.44
N THR A 18 -23.22 -7.56 -40.56
CA THR A 18 -22.35 -6.38 -40.44
C THR A 18 -21.58 -6.26 -39.13
N ILE A 19 -21.84 -7.10 -38.12
CA ILE A 19 -21.23 -6.96 -36.79
C ILE A 19 -19.76 -7.44 -36.81
N CYS A 20 -19.49 -8.63 -37.36
CA CYS A 20 -18.15 -9.18 -37.45
C CYS A 20 -17.38 -8.75 -38.71
N ASN A 21 -17.40 -7.47 -39.06
CA ASN A 21 -16.63 -6.97 -40.19
C ASN A 21 -16.22 -5.51 -39.98
N GLY A 22 -15.11 -5.33 -39.25
CA GLY A 22 -14.57 -4.01 -38.92
C GLY A 22 -13.07 -4.07 -38.66
N THR A 23 -12.40 -2.93 -38.77
CA THR A 23 -11.00 -2.77 -38.35
C THR A 23 -10.88 -1.44 -37.64
N ALA A 24 -10.24 -1.45 -36.47
CA ALA A 24 -10.00 -0.28 -35.66
C ALA A 24 -8.56 -0.32 -35.18
N GLU A 25 -8.00 0.87 -34.98
CA GLU A 25 -6.61 1.04 -34.59
C GLU A 25 -6.54 2.00 -33.40
N MET A 26 -5.65 1.74 -32.45
CA MET A 26 -5.40 2.58 -31.29
C MET A 26 -3.91 2.70 -31.05
N GLU A 27 -3.45 3.90 -30.70
CA GLU A 27 -2.12 4.08 -30.13
C GLU A 27 -2.16 3.83 -28.62
N LEU A 28 -1.31 2.93 -28.17
CA LEU A 28 -1.22 2.47 -26.79
C LEU A 28 0.11 2.92 -26.17
N PRO A 29 0.09 3.66 -25.07
CA PRO A 29 1.33 4.01 -24.38
C PRO A 29 1.89 2.78 -23.68
N ALA A 30 3.13 2.43 -24.01
CA ALA A 30 3.88 1.31 -23.47
C ALA A 30 5.25 1.77 -22.96
N VAL A 31 5.92 0.95 -22.16
CA VAL A 31 7.25 1.24 -21.59
C VAL A 31 8.16 0.04 -21.86
N SER A 32 9.39 0.28 -22.32
CA SER A 32 10.36 -0.81 -22.50
C SER A 32 10.85 -1.35 -21.18
N GLU A 33 11.08 -2.66 -21.13
CA GLU A 33 11.81 -3.34 -20.06
C GLU A 33 13.36 -3.27 -20.22
N GLY A 34 13.85 -2.53 -21.23
CA GLY A 34 15.29 -2.34 -21.51
C GLY A 34 15.95 -1.25 -20.65
N GLU A 35 17.29 -1.16 -20.67
CA GLU A 35 18.07 -0.28 -19.79
C GLU A 35 17.65 1.21 -19.80
N GLU A 36 17.11 1.73 -20.92
CA GLU A 36 16.71 3.14 -21.02
C GLU A 36 15.25 3.41 -20.56
N HIS A 37 14.44 2.37 -20.30
CA HIS A 37 13.06 2.47 -19.80
C HIS A 37 12.22 3.57 -20.48
N THR A 38 12.32 3.67 -21.80
CA THR A 38 11.66 4.71 -22.60
C THR A 38 10.20 4.35 -22.85
N GLY A 39 9.32 5.33 -22.76
CA GLY A 39 7.94 5.18 -23.19
C GLY A 39 7.78 5.34 -24.71
N GLU A 40 6.93 4.52 -25.32
CA GLU A 40 6.62 4.54 -26.75
C GLU A 40 5.11 4.38 -26.99
N LEU A 41 4.60 4.98 -28.06
CA LEU A 41 3.24 4.70 -28.53
C LEU A 41 3.26 3.53 -29.49
N VAL A 42 2.62 2.45 -29.09
CA VAL A 42 2.49 1.24 -29.88
C VAL A 42 1.17 1.26 -30.64
N LEU A 43 1.22 1.10 -31.96
CA LEU A 43 0.00 1.01 -32.76
C LEU A 43 -0.56 -0.40 -32.72
N VAL A 44 -1.74 -0.54 -32.13
CA VAL A 44 -2.50 -1.79 -32.08
C VAL A 44 -3.64 -1.73 -33.07
N LYS A 45 -3.73 -2.77 -33.90
CA LYS A 45 -4.80 -2.94 -34.90
C LYS A 45 -5.62 -4.17 -34.55
N MET A 46 -6.91 -3.98 -34.38
CA MET A 46 -7.87 -5.05 -34.11
C MET A 46 -8.84 -5.16 -35.29
N ARG A 47 -9.12 -6.40 -35.68
CA ARG A 47 -10.09 -6.73 -36.73
C ARG A 47 -11.02 -7.82 -36.24
N LEU A 48 -12.32 -7.59 -36.41
CA LEU A 48 -13.33 -8.62 -36.22
C LEU A 48 -13.68 -9.25 -37.57
N ILE A 49 -13.73 -10.57 -37.63
CA ILE A 49 -14.21 -11.34 -38.78
C ILE A 49 -15.25 -12.37 -38.33
N GLU A 50 -16.15 -12.75 -39.22
CA GLU A 50 -17.13 -13.82 -38.96
C GLU A 50 -16.41 -15.14 -38.64
N GLY A 51 -16.79 -15.80 -37.54
CA GLY A 51 -16.08 -16.97 -37.04
C GLY A 51 -16.78 -17.73 -35.92
N GLU A 52 -15.99 -18.42 -35.09
CA GLU A 52 -16.46 -19.23 -33.95
C GLU A 52 -16.07 -18.62 -32.59
N GLY A 53 -15.45 -17.43 -32.58
CA GLY A 53 -14.93 -16.77 -31.38
C GLY A 53 -13.44 -17.01 -31.15
N ASP A 54 -12.70 -17.43 -32.19
CA ASP A 54 -11.27 -17.69 -32.09
C ASP A 54 -10.46 -16.39 -32.04
N MET A 55 -9.40 -16.38 -31.23
CA MET A 55 -8.47 -15.26 -31.13
C MET A 55 -7.14 -15.56 -31.83
N TYR A 56 -6.72 -14.64 -32.70
CA TYR A 56 -5.46 -14.69 -33.42
C TYR A 56 -4.62 -13.46 -33.08
N VAL A 57 -3.53 -13.68 -32.33
CA VAL A 57 -2.60 -12.62 -31.91
C VAL A 57 -1.33 -12.71 -32.74
N GLY A 58 -1.04 -11.65 -33.51
CA GLY A 58 0.19 -11.50 -34.29
C GLY A 58 1.08 -10.41 -33.70
N THR A 59 2.18 -10.81 -33.07
CA THR A 59 3.19 -9.92 -32.48
C THR A 59 4.59 -10.21 -33.01
N VAL A 60 5.44 -9.20 -33.09
CA VAL A 60 6.85 -9.31 -33.50
C VAL A 60 7.69 -8.37 -32.62
N PRO A 61 8.52 -8.84 -31.67
CA PRO A 61 8.79 -10.23 -31.30
C PRO A 61 7.58 -10.92 -30.65
N PRO A 62 7.59 -12.26 -30.50
CA PRO A 62 6.55 -12.98 -29.78
C PRO A 62 6.41 -12.47 -28.34
N THR A 63 5.17 -12.21 -27.93
CA THR A 63 4.80 -11.73 -26.59
C THR A 63 4.44 -12.89 -25.66
N ASP A 64 4.35 -12.61 -24.36
CA ASP A 64 4.01 -13.61 -23.33
C ASP A 64 2.54 -14.09 -23.40
N TYR A 65 2.17 -15.01 -22.49
CA TYR A 65 0.80 -15.51 -22.38
C TYR A 65 -0.15 -14.52 -21.69
N SER A 66 0.37 -13.53 -20.96
CA SER A 66 -0.46 -12.60 -20.19
C SER A 66 -1.24 -11.66 -21.11
N LEU A 67 -0.67 -11.30 -22.26
CA LEU A 67 -1.36 -10.54 -23.30
C LEU A 67 -2.61 -11.26 -23.81
N GLN A 68 -2.54 -12.57 -24.05
CA GLN A 68 -3.69 -13.36 -24.53
C GLN A 68 -4.80 -13.41 -23.49
N GLY A 69 -4.46 -13.66 -22.22
CA GLY A 69 -5.44 -13.63 -21.13
C GLY A 69 -6.09 -12.25 -20.98
N SER A 70 -5.31 -11.17 -21.08
CA SER A 70 -5.83 -9.80 -21.02
C SER A 70 -6.79 -9.48 -22.17
N LEU A 71 -6.52 -9.99 -23.38
CA LEU A 71 -7.41 -9.80 -24.52
C LEU A 71 -8.72 -10.56 -24.37
N ASP A 72 -8.67 -11.77 -23.83
CA ASP A 72 -9.86 -12.61 -23.60
C ASP A 72 -10.82 -11.94 -22.61
N THR A 73 -10.28 -11.47 -21.48
CA THR A 73 -11.04 -10.66 -20.52
C THR A 73 -11.57 -9.38 -21.17
N ALA A 74 -10.74 -8.69 -21.96
CA ALA A 74 -11.12 -7.43 -22.58
C ALA A 74 -12.29 -7.58 -23.58
N LEU A 75 -12.30 -8.65 -24.37
CA LEU A 75 -13.39 -8.99 -25.28
C LEU A 75 -14.68 -9.32 -24.52
N THR A 76 -14.58 -10.14 -23.47
CA THR A 76 -15.72 -10.50 -22.63
C THR A 76 -16.41 -9.25 -22.04
N VAL A 77 -15.60 -8.31 -21.55
CA VAL A 77 -16.08 -7.01 -21.04
C VAL A 77 -16.74 -6.20 -22.15
N ALA A 78 -16.11 -6.11 -23.34
CA ALA A 78 -16.64 -5.36 -24.48
C ALA A 78 -17.99 -5.90 -24.98
N GLU A 79 -18.13 -7.22 -25.12
CA GLU A 79 -19.37 -7.91 -25.52
C GLU A 79 -20.48 -7.69 -24.49
N THR A 80 -20.14 -7.80 -23.20
CA THR A 80 -21.08 -7.53 -22.10
C THR A 80 -21.61 -6.10 -22.15
N LEU A 81 -20.72 -5.12 -22.33
CA LEU A 81 -21.09 -3.71 -22.42
C LEU A 81 -21.86 -3.38 -23.71
N ALA A 82 -21.53 -4.03 -24.83
CA ALA A 82 -22.26 -3.89 -26.09
C ALA A 82 -23.65 -4.56 -26.04
N GLY A 83 -23.86 -5.49 -25.10
CA GLY A 83 -25.08 -6.28 -25.00
C GLY A 83 -25.21 -7.34 -26.10
N GLU A 84 -24.08 -7.71 -26.73
CA GLU A 84 -24.03 -8.64 -27.86
C GLU A 84 -22.88 -9.64 -27.67
N ASP A 85 -23.21 -10.94 -27.70
CA ASP A 85 -22.24 -12.01 -27.95
C ASP A 85 -22.18 -12.19 -29.47
N ALA A 86 -21.14 -11.64 -30.08
CA ALA A 86 -21.07 -11.54 -31.53
C ALA A 86 -20.49 -12.81 -32.18
N GLY A 87 -19.83 -13.68 -31.40
CA GLY A 87 -19.15 -14.88 -31.90
C GLY A 87 -18.12 -14.59 -33.00
N CYS A 88 -17.55 -13.38 -33.01
CA CYS A 88 -16.59 -12.97 -34.02
C CYS A 88 -15.20 -13.53 -33.70
N ASP A 89 -14.47 -13.97 -34.72
CA ASP A 89 -13.04 -14.18 -34.54
C ASP A 89 -12.33 -12.82 -34.46
N VAL A 90 -11.35 -12.73 -33.56
CA VAL A 90 -10.59 -11.50 -33.29
C VAL A 90 -9.17 -11.64 -33.79
N LEU A 91 -8.77 -10.75 -34.68
CA LEU A 91 -7.41 -10.66 -35.20
C LEU A 91 -6.76 -9.41 -34.61
N LEU A 92 -5.85 -9.61 -33.66
CA LEU A 92 -5.03 -8.54 -33.11
C LEU A 92 -3.66 -8.54 -33.77
N ARG A 93 -3.23 -7.37 -34.21
CA ARG A 93 -1.87 -7.14 -34.70
C ARG A 93 -1.26 -5.96 -33.99
N ILE A 94 -0.07 -6.17 -33.45
CA ILE A 94 0.72 -5.12 -32.83
C ILE A 94 1.86 -4.83 -33.79
N ASP A 95 1.78 -3.67 -34.46
CA ASP A 95 2.76 -3.24 -35.45
C ASP A 95 3.88 -2.47 -34.75
N ASP A 96 4.76 -3.19 -34.08
CA ASP A 96 5.98 -2.60 -33.53
C ASP A 96 7.12 -3.61 -33.63
N GLU A 97 8.37 -3.17 -33.82
CA GLU A 97 9.57 -4.03 -33.77
C GLU A 97 10.15 -4.10 -32.35
N SER A 98 9.38 -3.63 -31.38
CA SER A 98 9.83 -3.25 -30.05
C SER A 98 9.42 -4.30 -29.00
N GLU A 99 10.28 -4.59 -28.02
CA GLU A 99 10.01 -5.48 -26.86
C GLU A 99 8.99 -4.90 -25.84
N TYR A 100 8.22 -3.87 -26.21
CA TYR A 100 7.54 -2.95 -25.29
C TYR A 100 6.11 -3.37 -24.92
N VAL A 101 5.50 -4.33 -25.64
CA VAL A 101 4.15 -4.83 -25.29
C VAL A 101 4.25 -6.16 -24.54
N GLN A 102 4.39 -6.05 -23.23
CA GLN A 102 4.31 -7.17 -22.30
C GLN A 102 3.31 -6.84 -21.17
N GLY A 103 2.61 -7.85 -20.66
CA GLY A 103 1.69 -7.69 -19.54
C GLY A 103 0.24 -7.29 -19.90
N PRO A 104 -0.67 -7.30 -18.90
CA PRO A 104 -2.09 -7.02 -19.07
C PRO A 104 -2.44 -5.53 -19.19
N SER A 105 -1.44 -4.64 -19.24
CA SER A 105 -1.65 -3.20 -19.03
C SER A 105 -2.43 -2.48 -20.14
N GLY A 106 -2.66 -3.16 -21.28
CA GLY A 106 -3.51 -2.71 -22.37
C GLY A 106 -4.99 -3.12 -22.26
N GLY A 107 -5.38 -3.86 -21.22
CA GLY A 107 -6.73 -4.43 -21.07
C GLY A 107 -7.86 -3.42 -21.31
N ALA A 108 -7.79 -2.23 -20.69
CA ALA A 108 -8.80 -1.19 -20.86
C ALA A 108 -8.89 -0.68 -22.30
N ALA A 109 -7.74 -0.47 -22.94
CA ALA A 109 -7.67 -0.04 -24.33
C ALA A 109 -8.23 -1.12 -25.29
N PHE A 110 -7.93 -2.40 -25.03
CA PHE A 110 -8.45 -3.51 -25.82
C PHE A 110 -9.97 -3.64 -25.67
N SER A 111 -10.52 -3.45 -24.46
CA SER A 111 -11.96 -3.45 -24.24
C SER A 111 -12.65 -2.33 -25.00
N ILE A 112 -12.09 -1.12 -24.96
CA ILE A 112 -12.62 0.04 -25.70
C ILE A 112 -12.55 -0.22 -27.21
N LEU A 113 -11.40 -0.70 -27.70
CA LEU A 113 -11.20 -0.96 -29.13
C LEU A 113 -12.19 -2.01 -29.66
N ALA A 114 -12.40 -3.09 -28.90
CA ALA A 114 -13.37 -4.13 -29.20
C ALA A 114 -14.80 -3.60 -29.14
N TYR A 115 -15.15 -2.82 -28.12
CA TYR A 115 -16.47 -2.22 -27.98
C TYR A 115 -16.80 -1.33 -29.19
N PHE A 116 -15.89 -0.44 -29.58
CA PHE A 116 -16.08 0.46 -30.72
C PHE A 116 -16.24 -0.31 -32.04
N LEU A 117 -15.53 -1.43 -32.20
CA LEU A 117 -15.70 -2.33 -33.35
C LEU A 117 -17.07 -2.99 -33.38
N LEU A 118 -17.55 -3.48 -32.24
CA LEU A 118 -18.85 -4.14 -32.11
C LEU A 118 -20.00 -3.17 -32.35
N THR A 119 -19.90 -1.94 -31.84
CA THR A 119 -20.97 -0.93 -31.93
C THR A 119 -20.87 -0.03 -33.17
N GLY A 120 -19.75 -0.06 -33.89
CA GLY A 120 -19.49 0.80 -35.05
C GLY A 120 -19.24 2.28 -34.71
N ASN A 121 -18.78 2.56 -33.48
CA ASN A 121 -18.41 3.91 -33.06
C ASN A 121 -17.00 4.30 -33.58
N GLU A 122 -16.76 5.59 -33.78
CA GLU A 122 -15.44 6.11 -34.19
C GLU A 122 -14.63 6.54 -32.97
N MET A 123 -13.38 6.09 -32.89
CA MET A 123 -12.46 6.45 -31.81
C MET A 123 -11.97 7.88 -31.94
N ARG A 124 -11.72 8.52 -30.80
CA ARG A 124 -11.14 9.85 -30.72
C ARG A 124 -9.62 9.76 -30.51
N ASP A 125 -8.87 10.51 -31.31
CA ASP A 125 -7.42 10.43 -31.35
C ASP A 125 -6.72 11.29 -30.27
N ASP A 126 -7.47 12.13 -29.56
CA ASP A 126 -6.98 13.06 -28.53
C ASP A 126 -6.88 12.44 -27.13
N VAL A 127 -7.24 11.16 -26.98
CA VAL A 127 -7.24 10.43 -25.71
C VAL A 127 -6.29 9.23 -25.75
N ALA A 128 -5.54 9.03 -24.68
CA ALA A 128 -4.82 7.78 -24.41
C ALA A 128 -5.35 7.15 -23.11
N ILE A 129 -5.18 5.84 -22.95
CA ILE A 129 -5.60 5.10 -21.75
C ILE A 129 -4.60 3.99 -21.42
N THR A 130 -4.44 3.69 -20.13
CA THR A 130 -3.76 2.48 -19.64
C THR A 130 -4.57 1.85 -18.50
N GLY A 131 -4.32 0.57 -18.24
CA GLY A 131 -4.94 -0.16 -17.13
C GLY A 131 -5.22 -1.62 -17.50
N ALA A 132 -4.95 -2.52 -16.57
CA ALA A 132 -5.43 -3.90 -16.68
C ALA A 132 -6.94 -3.93 -16.41
N VAL A 133 -7.64 -4.96 -16.86
CA VAL A 133 -9.09 -5.09 -16.66
C VAL A 133 -9.41 -6.47 -16.11
N ASN A 134 -10.35 -6.54 -15.16
CA ASN A 134 -10.91 -7.80 -14.66
C ASN A 134 -12.22 -8.16 -15.40
N GLU A 135 -12.79 -9.33 -15.12
CA GLU A 135 -14.02 -9.80 -15.77
C GLU A 135 -15.25 -8.90 -15.52
N GLU A 136 -15.23 -8.09 -14.46
CA GLU A 136 -16.28 -7.12 -14.13
C GLU A 136 -16.11 -5.78 -14.86
N GLY A 137 -15.04 -5.62 -15.63
CA GLY A 137 -14.71 -4.37 -16.32
C GLY A 137 -14.02 -3.32 -15.46
N ILE A 138 -13.61 -3.65 -14.23
CA ILE A 138 -12.86 -2.75 -13.34
C ILE A 138 -11.46 -2.51 -13.92
N VAL A 139 -11.05 -1.25 -13.98
CA VAL A 139 -9.73 -0.82 -14.45
C VAL A 139 -8.75 -0.86 -13.29
N MET A 140 -7.75 -1.73 -13.39
CA MET A 140 -6.81 -2.07 -12.32
C MET A 140 -5.45 -1.37 -12.49
N PRO A 141 -4.72 -1.13 -11.38
CA PRO A 141 -3.40 -0.50 -11.39
C PRO A 141 -2.38 -1.21 -12.31
N VAL A 142 -1.45 -0.42 -12.85
CA VAL A 142 -0.35 -0.86 -13.73
C VAL A 142 0.89 -0.02 -13.42
N GLY A 143 2.09 -0.53 -13.73
CA GLY A 143 3.32 0.24 -13.60
C GLY A 143 3.64 1.14 -14.79
N GLY A 144 4.54 2.10 -14.57
CA GLY A 144 5.09 3.01 -15.59
C GLY A 144 4.05 4.01 -16.11
N VAL A 145 3.08 4.38 -15.27
CA VAL A 145 2.02 5.33 -15.62
C VAL A 145 2.63 6.69 -15.94
N TYR A 146 3.65 7.12 -15.20
CA TYR A 146 4.34 8.39 -15.44
C TYR A 146 4.93 8.45 -16.86
N GLU A 147 5.69 7.43 -17.27
CA GLU A 147 6.30 7.36 -18.60
C GLU A 147 5.24 7.28 -19.70
N LYS A 148 4.15 6.55 -19.46
CA LYS A 148 3.02 6.44 -20.39
C LYS A 148 2.30 7.76 -20.60
N VAL A 149 2.05 8.53 -19.52
CA VAL A 149 1.46 9.86 -19.60
C VAL A 149 2.39 10.83 -20.32
N LEU A 150 3.69 10.79 -20.02
CA LEU A 150 4.69 11.63 -20.70
C LEU A 150 4.76 11.33 -22.20
N THR A 151 4.64 10.07 -22.57
CA THR A 151 4.60 9.60 -23.96
C THR A 151 3.36 10.09 -24.69
N ALA A 152 2.18 9.91 -24.08
CA ALA A 152 0.93 10.42 -24.62
C ALA A 152 0.95 11.95 -24.82
N LYS A 153 1.48 12.69 -23.84
CA LYS A 153 1.70 14.13 -23.96
C LYS A 153 2.62 14.48 -25.13
N SER A 154 3.73 13.77 -25.27
CA SER A 154 4.71 14.01 -26.34
C SER A 154 4.12 13.72 -27.73
N ALA A 155 3.17 12.79 -27.80
CA ALA A 155 2.38 12.51 -29.00
C ALA A 155 1.21 13.49 -29.24
N GLY A 156 1.02 14.47 -28.36
CA GLY A 156 -0.01 15.51 -28.51
C GLY A 156 -1.41 15.09 -28.09
N LYS A 157 -1.56 14.04 -27.26
CA LYS A 157 -2.84 13.69 -26.65
C LYS A 157 -3.26 14.79 -25.67
N GLU A 158 -4.54 15.14 -25.68
CA GLU A 158 -5.12 16.16 -24.80
C GLU A 158 -5.51 15.56 -23.44
N TYR A 159 -5.95 14.30 -23.46
CA TYR A 159 -6.44 13.58 -22.29
C TYR A 159 -5.74 12.23 -22.10
N PHE A 160 -5.57 11.85 -20.84
CA PHE A 160 -5.07 10.53 -20.45
C PHE A 160 -5.99 9.92 -19.39
N LEU A 161 -6.45 8.69 -19.63
CA LEU A 161 -7.26 7.93 -18.68
C LEU A 161 -6.37 6.90 -17.96
N THR A 162 -6.42 6.90 -16.62
CA THR A 162 -5.60 6.03 -15.76
C THR A 162 -6.49 5.30 -14.74
N PRO A 163 -6.07 4.14 -14.20
CA PRO A 163 -6.70 3.59 -13.01
C PRO A 163 -6.60 4.58 -11.84
N VAL A 164 -7.34 4.36 -10.76
CA VAL A 164 -7.19 5.13 -9.52
C VAL A 164 -5.73 5.06 -9.04
N GLN A 165 -5.17 6.21 -8.70
CA GLN A 165 -3.78 6.40 -8.27
C GLN A 165 -3.71 6.76 -6.79
N SER A 166 -2.60 6.39 -6.15
CA SER A 166 -2.21 6.87 -4.81
C SER A 166 -1.95 8.38 -4.79
N PHE A 167 -1.83 8.96 -3.59
CA PHE A 167 -1.52 10.38 -3.44
C PHE A 167 -0.16 10.72 -4.07
N GLU A 168 0.84 9.87 -3.83
CA GLU A 168 2.20 10.01 -4.33
C GLU A 168 2.28 9.90 -5.85
N GLU A 169 1.57 8.95 -6.45
CA GLU A 169 1.46 8.81 -7.91
C GLU A 169 0.77 10.03 -8.52
N LYS A 170 -0.33 10.51 -7.93
CA LYS A 170 -1.02 11.74 -8.40
C LYS A 170 -0.09 12.93 -8.44
N MET A 171 0.70 13.12 -7.39
CA MET A 171 1.68 14.19 -7.32
C MET A 171 2.73 14.09 -8.44
N MET A 172 3.24 12.90 -8.70
CA MET A 172 4.18 12.67 -9.78
C MET A 172 3.56 12.96 -11.14
N LEU A 173 2.32 12.53 -11.36
CA LEU A 173 1.60 12.77 -12.61
C LEU A 173 1.26 14.24 -12.83
N GLU A 174 0.86 14.96 -11.78
CA GLU A 174 0.61 16.41 -11.85
C GLU A 174 1.86 17.21 -12.25
N SER A 175 3.06 16.73 -11.86
CA SER A 175 4.33 17.35 -12.25
C SER A 175 4.60 17.36 -13.76
N ILE A 176 3.96 16.48 -14.53
CA ILE A 176 4.12 16.41 -16.00
C ILE A 176 3.56 17.68 -16.64
N GLY A 177 2.35 18.10 -16.23
CA GLY A 177 1.60 19.25 -16.77
C GLY A 177 1.31 19.18 -18.28
N GLY A 178 0.37 19.99 -18.77
CA GLY A 178 0.11 20.13 -20.21
C GLY A 178 -0.60 18.94 -20.88
N ILE A 179 -1.11 17.99 -20.10
CA ILE A 179 -2.06 16.94 -20.47
C ILE A 179 -3.09 16.81 -19.35
N THR A 180 -4.36 16.57 -19.67
CA THR A 180 -5.40 16.39 -18.66
C THR A 180 -5.52 14.93 -18.29
N ILE A 181 -5.33 14.60 -17.02
CA ILE A 181 -5.38 13.22 -16.53
C ILE A 181 -6.72 13.01 -15.80
N TYR A 182 -7.43 11.94 -16.16
CA TYR A 182 -8.64 11.48 -15.46
C TYR A 182 -8.43 10.07 -14.94
N GLU A 183 -8.88 9.84 -13.72
CA GLU A 183 -8.97 8.49 -13.16
C GLU A 183 -10.29 7.86 -13.58
N VAL A 184 -10.28 6.60 -13.97
CA VAL A 184 -11.47 5.81 -14.27
C VAL A 184 -11.51 4.57 -13.40
N ARG A 185 -12.69 4.23 -12.88
CA ARG A 185 -12.92 3.03 -12.07
C ARG A 185 -13.07 1.79 -12.95
N ASP A 186 -13.76 1.93 -14.07
CA ASP A 186 -14.14 0.82 -14.95
C ASP A 186 -14.19 1.27 -16.42
N VAL A 187 -14.31 0.29 -17.30
CA VAL A 187 -14.39 0.50 -18.75
C VAL A 187 -15.65 1.29 -19.12
N GLU A 188 -16.75 1.15 -18.38
CA GLU A 188 -18.00 1.89 -18.62
C GLU A 188 -17.81 3.40 -18.44
N GLU A 189 -17.14 3.82 -17.36
CA GLU A 189 -16.79 5.23 -17.12
C GLU A 189 -15.87 5.78 -18.22
N ALA A 190 -14.87 4.99 -18.66
CA ALA A 190 -14.02 5.37 -19.79
C ALA A 190 -14.83 5.54 -21.09
N LEU A 191 -15.75 4.63 -21.39
CA LEU A 191 -16.63 4.73 -22.55
C LEU A 191 -17.56 5.95 -22.47
N GLY A 192 -18.11 6.28 -21.30
CA GLY A 192 -18.91 7.49 -21.09
C GLY A 192 -18.16 8.76 -21.49
N PHE A 193 -16.88 8.86 -21.12
CA PHE A 193 -16.02 9.96 -21.56
C PHE A 193 -15.74 9.94 -23.07
N LEU A 194 -15.44 8.78 -23.62
CA LEU A 194 -15.06 8.65 -25.03
C LEU A 194 -16.23 8.89 -25.99
N LEU A 195 -17.45 8.47 -25.62
CA LEU A 195 -18.65 8.52 -26.48
C LEU A 195 -19.49 9.77 -26.24
N GLU A 196 -19.71 10.13 -24.97
CA GLU A 196 -20.68 11.14 -24.57
C GLU A 196 -20.02 12.42 -24.06
N GLY A 197 -18.69 12.40 -23.87
CA GLY A 197 -17.95 13.49 -23.26
C GLY A 197 -18.28 13.67 -21.78
N GLU A 198 -18.83 12.63 -21.13
CA GLU A 198 -19.03 12.61 -19.69
C GLU A 198 -17.67 12.66 -19.02
N ILE A 199 -17.35 13.77 -18.38
CA ILE A 199 -16.07 13.95 -17.71
C ILE A 199 -16.07 13.01 -16.50
N PRO A 200 -15.16 12.01 -16.43
CA PRO A 200 -15.01 11.16 -15.24
C PRO A 200 -14.80 12.08 -14.04
N GLU A 201 -15.30 11.69 -12.87
CA GLU A 201 -15.18 12.54 -11.70
C GLU A 201 -13.69 12.79 -11.43
N LYS A 202 -13.23 14.01 -11.72
CA LYS A 202 -11.85 14.39 -11.41
C LYS A 202 -11.76 14.32 -9.90
N LYS A 203 -10.97 13.37 -9.38
CA LYS A 203 -10.53 13.34 -7.98
C LYS A 203 -9.19 14.08 -7.92
N PRO A 204 -9.20 15.43 -7.92
CA PRO A 204 -7.96 16.20 -7.83
C PRO A 204 -7.17 15.77 -6.60
N LEU A 205 -5.88 16.09 -6.58
CA LEU A 205 -5.10 15.98 -5.36
C LEU A 205 -5.84 16.72 -4.24
N ASN A 206 -6.33 15.98 -3.23
CA ASN A 206 -7.13 16.55 -2.17
C ASN A 206 -6.20 17.13 -1.09
N LEU A 207 -5.83 18.39 -1.27
CA LEU A 207 -4.99 19.14 -0.33
C LEU A 207 -5.81 19.78 0.80
N THR A 208 -6.86 19.10 1.28
CA THR A 208 -7.61 19.53 2.47
C THR A 208 -7.16 18.71 3.66
N VAL A 209 -6.77 19.39 4.74
CA VAL A 209 -6.52 18.72 6.01
C VAL A 209 -7.84 18.55 6.74
N GLU A 210 -8.16 17.31 7.11
CA GLU A 210 -9.33 17.06 7.97
C GLU A 210 -9.04 17.61 9.38
N PRO A 211 -9.99 18.32 10.00
CA PRO A 211 -9.77 18.86 11.34
C PRO A 211 -9.58 17.71 12.35
N LEU A 212 -8.69 17.91 13.32
CA LEU A 212 -8.54 16.98 14.44
C LEU A 212 -9.89 16.75 15.14
N PRO A 213 -10.18 15.53 15.59
CA PRO A 213 -11.36 15.27 16.42
C PRO A 213 -11.28 16.06 17.73
N GLU A 214 -12.40 16.19 18.43
CA GLU A 214 -12.45 16.86 19.74
C GLU A 214 -11.78 15.98 20.81
N LEU A 215 -10.46 16.07 20.88
CA LEU A 215 -9.64 15.28 21.81
C LEU A 215 -9.57 15.94 23.19
N ALA A 216 -9.90 15.18 24.23
CA ALA A 216 -9.60 15.54 25.61
C ALA A 216 -8.08 15.45 25.87
N PRO A 217 -7.50 16.30 26.74
CA PRO A 217 -6.10 16.12 27.15
C PRO A 217 -5.87 14.75 27.76
N TYR A 218 -4.81 14.06 27.32
CA TYR A 218 -4.43 12.76 27.86
C TYR A 218 -3.70 12.94 29.21
N GLU A 219 -4.30 12.45 30.30
CA GLU A 219 -3.77 12.58 31.67
C GLU A 219 -2.83 11.41 32.09
N GLY A 220 -2.23 10.69 31.13
CA GLY A 220 -1.29 9.61 31.45
C GLY A 220 0.06 10.09 31.99
N LYS A 221 1.00 9.16 32.16
CA LYS A 221 2.35 9.48 32.62
C LYS A 221 3.00 10.42 31.60
N ASP A 222 3.31 11.65 32.03
CA ASP A 222 4.05 12.57 31.17
C ASP A 222 5.42 11.96 30.86
N THR A 223 5.70 11.76 29.56
CA THR A 223 6.94 11.18 29.05
C THR A 223 7.74 12.25 28.32
N PRO A 224 8.47 13.14 29.03
CA PRO A 224 9.30 14.18 28.39
C PRO A 224 10.28 13.64 27.34
N GLY A 225 10.73 12.39 27.50
CA GLY A 225 11.54 11.71 26.49
C GLY A 225 10.79 11.55 25.17
N PHE A 226 9.51 11.13 25.19
CA PHE A 226 8.76 10.91 23.95
C PHE A 226 8.38 12.22 23.28
N ARG A 227 8.04 13.26 24.05
CA ARG A 227 7.91 14.62 23.53
C ARG A 227 9.15 15.05 22.74
N ARG A 228 10.36 14.80 23.26
CA ARG A 228 11.62 15.11 22.53
C ARG A 228 11.78 14.30 21.24
N VAL A 229 11.36 13.05 21.21
CA VAL A 229 11.34 12.24 19.97
C VAL A 229 10.38 12.86 18.96
N SER A 230 9.16 13.22 19.37
CA SER A 230 8.16 13.86 18.51
C SER A 230 8.69 15.18 17.94
N GLU A 231 9.21 16.06 18.81
CA GLU A 231 9.78 17.35 18.43
C GLU A 231 10.99 17.21 17.49
N GLY A 232 11.83 16.19 17.69
CA GLY A 232 12.96 15.89 16.79
C GLY A 232 12.54 15.43 15.40
N ILE A 233 11.45 14.66 15.28
CA ILE A 233 10.87 14.27 13.98
C ILE A 233 10.26 15.51 13.30
N MET A 234 9.51 16.33 14.04
CA MET A 234 8.90 17.56 13.53
C MET A 234 9.94 18.60 13.07
N GLU A 235 11.12 18.65 13.70
CA GLU A 235 12.21 19.53 13.25
C GLU A 235 12.71 19.13 11.85
N ARG A 236 12.84 17.83 11.59
CA ARG A 236 13.23 17.30 10.26
C ARG A 236 12.13 17.50 9.23
N GLU A 237 10.88 17.30 9.62
CA GLU A 237 9.72 17.64 8.79
C GLU A 237 9.72 19.11 8.38
N ASP A 238 9.87 20.04 9.33
CA ASP A 238 9.89 21.47 9.04
C ASP A 238 11.07 21.85 8.11
N GLU A 239 12.24 21.23 8.28
CA GLU A 239 13.36 21.40 7.35
C GLU A 239 12.98 20.94 5.92
N ALA A 240 12.38 19.76 5.78
CA ALA A 240 11.92 19.23 4.49
C ALA A 240 10.83 20.11 3.86
N VAL A 241 9.79 20.49 4.62
CA VAL A 241 8.68 21.33 4.15
C VAL A 241 9.15 22.70 3.67
N ARG A 242 10.19 23.27 4.28
CA ARG A 242 10.78 24.54 3.80
C ARG A 242 11.38 24.44 2.40
N GLY A 243 11.87 23.26 2.01
CA GLY A 243 12.43 22.96 0.70
C GLY A 243 11.39 22.86 -0.42
N ILE A 244 10.10 22.76 -0.09
CA ILE A 244 9.02 22.61 -1.07
C ILE A 244 8.77 23.91 -1.83
N GLY A 245 8.77 23.81 -3.16
CA GLY A 245 8.53 24.93 -4.07
C GLY A 245 7.06 25.15 -4.44
N ASP A 246 6.20 24.14 -4.32
CA ASP A 246 4.76 24.28 -4.55
C ASP A 246 4.09 24.88 -3.31
N GLU A 247 3.50 26.07 -3.46
CA GLU A 247 2.94 26.82 -2.34
C GLU A 247 1.67 26.16 -1.76
N GLN A 248 0.83 25.54 -2.59
CA GLN A 248 -0.41 24.91 -2.11
C GLN A 248 -0.11 23.67 -1.29
N LEU A 249 0.81 22.86 -1.79
CA LEU A 249 1.26 21.68 -1.08
C LEU A 249 2.01 22.06 0.21
N LYS A 250 2.85 23.09 0.16
CA LYS A 250 3.53 23.59 1.35
C LYS A 250 2.55 24.05 2.42
N GLU A 251 1.51 24.77 2.05
CA GLU A 251 0.44 25.18 2.97
C GLU A 251 -0.27 23.97 3.58
N TYR A 252 -0.59 22.95 2.78
CA TYR A 252 -1.18 21.70 3.24
C TYR A 252 -0.31 20.96 4.28
N LEU A 253 0.99 20.84 4.02
CA LEU A 253 1.92 20.17 4.93
C LEU A 253 2.15 20.98 6.22
N LEU A 254 2.16 22.30 6.14
CA LEU A 254 2.24 23.19 7.32
C LEU A 254 0.97 23.12 8.17
N GLU A 255 -0.21 22.96 7.56
CA GLU A 255 -1.45 22.76 8.29
C GLU A 255 -1.45 21.41 9.04
N LYS A 256 -0.92 20.34 8.43
CA LYS A 256 -0.66 19.08 9.14
C LYS A 256 0.33 19.24 10.31
N ALA A 257 1.42 19.99 10.10
CA ALA A 257 2.40 20.27 11.16
C ALA A 257 1.76 20.97 12.37
N ALA A 258 0.84 21.92 12.13
CA ALA A 258 0.10 22.60 13.19
C ALA A 258 -0.78 21.65 14.02
N GLN A 259 -1.39 20.63 13.39
CA GLN A 259 -2.16 19.61 14.11
C GLN A 259 -1.28 18.75 15.02
N GLN A 260 -0.05 18.46 14.60
CA GLN A 260 0.90 17.70 15.43
C GLN A 260 1.31 18.49 16.68
N GLU A 261 1.48 19.82 16.57
CA GLU A 261 1.70 20.69 17.73
C GLU A 261 0.53 20.61 18.73
N GLU A 262 -0.71 20.65 18.23
CA GLU A 262 -1.91 20.48 19.06
C GLU A 262 -1.95 19.09 19.75
N LEU A 263 -1.58 18.02 19.05
CA LEU A 263 -1.48 16.68 19.62
C LEU A 263 -0.43 16.61 20.74
N ILE A 264 0.72 17.26 20.56
CA ILE A 264 1.76 17.38 21.61
C ILE A 264 1.23 18.14 22.82
N GLU A 265 0.50 19.24 22.64
CA GLU A 265 -0.09 20.01 23.74
C GLU A 265 -1.14 19.20 24.51
N LYS A 266 -1.85 18.30 23.84
CA LYS A 266 -2.83 17.39 24.43
C LYS A 266 -2.24 16.09 24.99
N GLY A 267 -0.92 15.86 24.87
CA GLY A 267 -0.25 14.68 25.40
C GLY A 267 -0.25 13.44 24.50
N TYR A 268 -0.67 13.57 23.24
CA TYR A 268 -0.68 12.49 22.23
C TYR A 268 0.66 12.43 21.48
N TYR A 269 1.77 12.28 22.22
CA TYR A 269 3.12 12.39 21.67
C TYR A 269 3.41 11.36 20.56
N TYR A 270 2.95 10.11 20.70
CA TYR A 270 3.13 9.11 19.66
C TYR A 270 2.34 9.44 18.39
N SER A 271 1.07 9.88 18.52
CA SER A 271 0.27 10.29 17.36
C SER A 271 0.94 11.43 16.61
N ALA A 272 1.42 12.46 17.33
CA ALA A 272 2.17 13.56 16.73
C ALA A 272 3.45 13.08 16.03
N ALA A 273 4.23 12.20 16.68
CA ALA A 273 5.45 11.65 16.09
C ALA A 273 5.17 10.82 14.83
N ASN A 274 4.10 10.01 14.85
CA ASN A 274 3.70 9.18 13.70
C ASN A 274 3.25 10.05 12.53
N ASP A 275 2.43 11.06 12.79
CA ASP A 275 1.94 11.96 11.74
C ASP A 275 3.08 12.81 11.16
N ALA A 276 3.97 13.32 12.02
CA ALA A 276 5.18 14.03 11.61
C ALA A 276 6.14 13.14 10.79
N PHE A 277 6.27 11.87 11.18
CA PHE A 277 7.11 10.90 10.47
C PHE A 277 6.63 10.68 9.03
N LEU A 278 5.33 10.48 8.83
CA LEU A 278 4.74 10.34 7.51
C LEU A 278 4.81 11.64 6.70
N ASN A 279 4.57 12.79 7.36
CA ASN A 279 4.60 14.09 6.70
C ASN A 279 6.02 14.48 6.26
N TYR A 280 7.05 14.12 7.05
CA TYR A 280 8.46 14.28 6.70
C TYR A 280 8.84 13.47 5.44
N ILE A 281 8.51 12.17 5.41
CA ILE A 281 8.82 11.30 4.26
C ILE A 281 8.14 11.82 2.99
N LEU A 282 6.87 12.22 3.13
CA LEU A 282 6.15 12.84 2.04
C LEU A 282 6.89 14.10 1.57
N ALA A 283 7.19 15.04 2.46
CA ALA A 283 7.87 16.28 2.12
C ALA A 283 9.24 16.08 1.46
N ASP A 284 10.07 15.16 1.96
CA ASP A 284 11.41 14.89 1.41
C ASP A 284 11.34 14.23 0.03
N SER A 285 10.50 13.20 -0.12
CA SER A 285 10.35 12.48 -1.39
C SER A 285 9.83 13.40 -2.51
N ILE A 286 8.87 14.28 -2.21
CA ILE A 286 8.31 15.22 -3.18
C ILE A 286 9.35 16.16 -3.78
N ILE A 287 10.32 16.63 -2.99
CA ILE A 287 11.40 17.50 -3.50
C ILE A 287 12.17 16.79 -4.63
N GLN A 288 12.22 15.46 -4.55
CA GLN A 288 12.88 14.60 -5.52
C GLN A 288 11.97 14.12 -6.65
N VAL A 289 10.68 14.47 -6.67
CA VAL A 289 9.70 14.00 -7.67
C VAL A 289 10.13 14.25 -9.11
N ASN A 290 10.91 15.32 -9.35
CA ASN A 290 11.37 15.66 -10.69
C ASN A 290 12.68 14.98 -11.09
N ASN A 291 13.55 14.69 -10.12
CA ASN A 291 14.88 14.16 -10.33
C ASN A 291 15.27 13.28 -9.13
N PRO A 292 14.74 12.04 -9.06
CA PRO A 292 14.99 11.15 -7.93
C PRO A 292 16.47 10.73 -7.88
N ASP A 293 17.13 11.01 -6.75
CA ASP A 293 18.53 10.65 -6.51
C ASP A 293 18.62 9.41 -5.61
N VAL A 294 18.42 8.24 -6.21
CA VAL A 294 18.44 6.96 -5.49
C VAL A 294 19.81 6.72 -4.83
N GLU A 295 20.91 6.97 -5.53
CA GLU A 295 22.26 6.71 -5.01
C GLU A 295 22.61 7.67 -3.86
N GLY A 296 22.28 8.96 -3.99
CA GLY A 296 22.44 9.91 -2.89
C GLY A 296 21.64 9.49 -1.66
N LYS A 297 20.40 9.05 -1.85
CA LYS A 297 19.57 8.59 -0.73
C LYS A 297 20.10 7.29 -0.09
N LYS A 298 20.65 6.35 -0.86
CA LYS A 298 21.34 5.16 -0.34
C LYS A 298 22.55 5.53 0.52
N GLU A 299 23.33 6.52 0.09
CA GLU A 299 24.47 7.04 0.86
C GLU A 299 24.01 7.65 2.19
N GLU A 300 22.91 8.40 2.20
CA GLU A 300 22.31 8.95 3.43
C GLU A 300 21.86 7.87 4.41
N VAL A 301 21.11 6.86 3.92
CA VAL A 301 20.64 5.73 4.75
C VAL A 301 21.82 4.95 5.31
N SER A 302 22.77 4.58 4.46
CA SER A 302 23.98 3.84 4.85
C SER A 302 24.81 4.63 5.86
N GLY A 303 25.02 5.92 5.61
CA GLY A 303 25.70 6.83 6.54
C GLY A 303 24.98 6.94 7.88
N CYS A 304 23.64 6.95 7.88
CA CYS A 304 22.87 6.92 9.11
C CYS A 304 23.12 5.62 9.90
N LEU A 305 22.93 4.45 9.26
CA LEU A 305 23.07 3.13 9.88
C LEU A 305 24.50 2.89 10.42
N GLU A 306 25.53 3.28 9.67
CA GLU A 306 26.94 3.17 10.11
C GLU A 306 27.25 4.08 11.31
N SER A 307 26.53 5.19 11.46
CA SER A 307 26.72 6.16 12.56
C SER A 307 25.95 5.83 13.83
N VAL A 308 25.20 4.72 13.87
CA VAL A 308 24.37 4.34 15.02
C VAL A 308 25.26 3.91 16.20
N GLU A 309 25.27 4.73 17.25
CA GLU A 309 25.91 4.41 18.53
C GLU A 309 24.89 3.80 19.49
N ARG A 310 25.01 2.49 19.75
CA ARG A 310 24.15 1.77 20.69
C ARG A 310 24.63 1.98 22.13
N PRO A 311 23.82 2.52 23.05
CA PRO A 311 24.20 2.69 24.45
C PRO A 311 24.30 1.35 25.17
N VAL A 312 24.77 1.36 26.42
CA VAL A 312 24.73 0.15 27.26
C VAL A 312 23.27 -0.12 27.65
N LEU A 313 22.78 -1.30 27.29
CA LEU A 313 21.46 -1.77 27.70
C LEU A 313 21.39 -1.95 29.22
N SER A 314 20.31 -1.43 29.81
CA SER A 314 20.02 -1.46 31.24
C SER A 314 18.53 -1.71 31.48
N TYR A 315 18.16 -2.02 32.72
CA TYR A 315 16.75 -2.17 33.08
C TYR A 315 15.97 -0.86 32.87
N GLU A 316 16.55 0.27 33.25
CA GLU A 316 15.89 1.59 33.19
C GLU A 316 15.74 2.13 31.77
N ASN A 317 16.64 1.80 30.84
CA ASN A 317 16.56 2.24 29.44
C ASN A 317 16.03 1.18 28.46
N SER A 318 15.63 0.00 28.97
CA SER A 318 15.25 -1.16 28.16
C SER A 318 14.14 -0.85 27.15
N GLU A 319 13.09 -0.14 27.55
CA GLU A 319 11.99 0.22 26.66
C GLU A 319 12.44 1.12 25.50
N TRP A 320 13.27 2.14 25.76
CA TRP A 320 13.85 2.97 24.70
C TRP A 320 14.71 2.15 23.75
N PHE A 321 15.50 1.24 24.31
CA PHE A 321 16.39 0.36 23.55
C PHE A 321 15.59 -0.58 22.63
N MET A 322 14.50 -1.18 23.12
CA MET A 322 13.60 -2.02 22.34
C MET A 322 13.05 -1.29 21.11
N GLY A 323 12.51 -0.08 21.30
CA GLY A 323 11.94 0.70 20.21
C GLY A 323 12.97 1.19 19.21
N ALA A 324 14.18 1.53 19.66
CA ALA A 324 15.28 1.91 18.78
C ALA A 324 15.75 0.73 17.92
N GLU A 325 15.96 -0.45 18.52
CA GLU A 325 16.39 -1.65 17.81
C GLU A 325 15.38 -2.10 16.73
N ALA A 326 14.09 -2.06 17.04
CA ALA A 326 13.02 -2.35 16.07
C ALA A 326 13.10 -1.42 14.85
N ARG A 327 13.31 -0.12 15.07
CA ARG A 327 13.42 0.88 14.00
C ARG A 327 14.69 0.72 13.17
N ILE A 328 15.82 0.38 13.80
CA ILE A 328 17.04 0.03 13.05
C ILE A 328 16.77 -1.18 12.16
N LYS A 329 16.10 -2.22 12.66
CA LYS A 329 15.81 -3.40 11.85
C LYS A 329 14.93 -3.09 10.65
N ARG A 330 13.89 -2.27 10.84
CA ARG A 330 13.05 -1.79 9.74
C ARG A 330 13.88 -1.04 8.70
N ALA A 331 14.80 -0.16 9.13
CA ALA A 331 15.69 0.55 8.22
C ALA A 331 16.67 -0.38 7.46
N GLU A 332 17.25 -1.38 8.15
CA GLU A 332 18.14 -2.39 7.57
C GLU A 332 17.41 -3.22 6.50
N ASN A 333 16.21 -3.71 6.82
CA ASN A 333 15.43 -4.55 5.90
C ASN A 333 14.92 -3.75 4.70
N GLN A 334 14.55 -2.48 4.92
CA GLN A 334 14.22 -1.56 3.84
C GLN A 334 15.40 -1.33 2.89
N MET A 335 16.61 -1.17 3.43
CA MET A 335 17.84 -1.07 2.63
C MET A 335 18.18 -2.38 1.91
N GLU A 336 17.90 -3.54 2.51
CA GLU A 336 18.10 -4.84 1.85
C GLU A 336 17.16 -5.02 0.64
N VAL A 337 15.88 -4.65 0.79
CA VAL A 337 14.87 -4.83 -0.26
C VAL A 337 15.04 -3.80 -1.38
N TYR A 338 15.31 -2.54 -1.03
CA TYR A 338 15.26 -1.42 -1.98
C TYR A 338 16.64 -0.83 -2.30
N GLY A 339 17.69 -1.19 -1.57
CA GLY A 339 19.05 -0.66 -1.74
C GLY A 339 19.75 -1.13 -3.03
N ASP A 340 19.23 -2.16 -3.69
CA ASP A 340 19.70 -2.58 -5.02
C ASP A 340 18.91 -1.93 -6.17
N LEU A 341 17.82 -1.21 -5.88
CA LEU A 341 17.07 -0.49 -6.91
C LEU A 341 17.84 0.72 -7.42
N GLY A 342 17.59 1.11 -8.67
CA GLY A 342 18.23 2.26 -9.32
C GLY A 342 18.51 2.00 -10.79
N GLY A 343 18.51 3.06 -11.60
CA GLY A 343 18.68 2.95 -13.05
C GLY A 343 17.43 2.47 -13.80
N GLY A 344 16.28 2.45 -13.11
CA GLY A 344 14.96 2.17 -13.69
C GLY A 344 14.30 3.42 -14.30
N THR A 345 12.99 3.34 -14.52
CA THR A 345 12.15 4.46 -14.93
C THR A 345 12.19 5.60 -13.91
N LYS A 346 11.65 6.79 -14.24
CA LYS A 346 11.55 7.87 -13.26
C LYS A 346 10.58 7.50 -12.14
N GLU A 347 9.50 6.82 -12.47
CA GLU A 347 8.54 6.28 -11.49
C GLU A 347 9.20 5.29 -10.53
N GLU A 348 9.96 4.33 -11.04
CA GLU A 348 10.67 3.33 -10.24
C GLU A 348 11.74 3.95 -9.35
N ASN A 349 12.51 4.91 -9.88
CA ASN A 349 13.53 5.60 -9.10
C ASN A 349 12.90 6.48 -8.00
N TYR A 350 11.78 7.15 -8.28
CA TYR A 350 11.05 7.89 -7.24
C TYR A 350 10.50 6.96 -6.17
N PHE A 351 9.91 5.84 -6.56
CA PHE A 351 9.45 4.82 -5.62
C PHE A 351 10.60 4.33 -4.73
N ALA A 352 11.77 4.06 -5.32
CA ALA A 352 12.96 3.67 -4.55
C ALA A 352 13.39 4.77 -3.57
N VAL A 353 13.43 6.04 -3.98
CA VAL A 353 13.71 7.18 -3.08
C VAL A 353 12.71 7.22 -1.93
N TYR A 354 11.41 7.15 -2.21
CA TYR A 354 10.35 7.15 -1.19
C TYR A 354 10.52 6.01 -0.18
N GLN A 355 10.84 4.80 -0.64
CA GLN A 355 11.11 3.67 0.23
C GLN A 355 12.39 3.85 1.07
N LEU A 356 13.42 4.49 0.52
CA LEU A 356 14.65 4.80 1.26
C LEU A 356 14.48 5.96 2.25
N ASP A 357 13.55 6.89 2.00
CA ASP A 357 13.17 7.93 2.97
C ASP A 357 12.55 7.33 4.23
N TYR A 358 11.74 6.27 4.10
CA TYR A 358 11.30 5.47 5.27
C TYR A 358 12.50 4.92 6.04
N ALA A 359 13.49 4.34 5.34
CA ALA A 359 14.67 3.77 5.99
C ALA A 359 15.47 4.83 6.76
N LEU A 360 15.69 5.99 6.12
CA LEU A 360 16.39 7.12 6.73
C LEU A 360 15.64 7.64 7.96
N ALA A 361 14.34 7.86 7.83
CA ALA A 361 13.48 8.34 8.91
C ALA A 361 13.49 7.37 10.10
N TRP A 362 13.41 6.05 9.85
CA TRP A 362 13.48 5.03 10.89
C TRP A 362 14.83 5.05 11.61
N CYS A 363 15.93 5.13 10.87
CA CYS A 363 17.27 5.22 11.45
C CYS A 363 17.43 6.49 12.31
N GLN A 364 16.95 7.64 11.86
CA GLN A 364 17.00 8.89 12.62
C GLN A 364 16.16 8.80 13.90
N ALA A 365 14.93 8.28 13.83
CA ALA A 365 14.09 8.06 15.00
C ALA A 365 14.74 7.09 16.02
N ALA A 366 15.42 6.05 15.54
CA ALA A 366 16.18 5.15 16.40
C ALA A 366 17.33 5.86 17.12
N LYS A 367 18.06 6.75 16.43
CA LYS A 367 19.13 7.55 17.04
C LYS A 367 18.60 8.48 18.13
N ASP A 368 17.45 9.12 17.91
CA ASP A 368 16.80 9.94 18.93
C ASP A 368 16.46 9.10 20.18
N MET A 369 15.91 7.90 19.99
CA MET A 369 15.61 6.97 21.08
C MET A 369 16.86 6.45 21.79
N TYR A 370 17.93 6.14 21.06
CA TYR A 370 19.20 5.74 21.68
C TYR A 370 19.85 6.87 22.47
N GLY A 371 19.76 8.12 22.00
CA GLY A 371 20.23 9.28 22.76
C GLY A 371 19.52 9.39 24.11
N ILE A 372 18.20 9.20 24.12
CA ILE A 372 17.41 9.17 25.37
C ILE A 372 17.78 7.95 26.22
N ALA A 373 18.00 6.78 25.61
CA ALA A 373 18.42 5.59 26.33
C ALA A 373 19.80 5.76 26.98
N GLU A 374 20.73 6.46 26.33
CA GLU A 374 22.04 6.79 26.88
C GLU A 374 21.93 7.74 28.09
N GLU A 375 21.14 8.80 27.96
CA GLU A 375 20.88 9.77 29.04
C GLU A 375 20.19 9.11 30.24
N THR A 376 19.27 8.18 29.98
CA THR A 376 18.57 7.40 31.00
C THR A 376 19.56 6.52 31.77
N GLY A 377 20.45 5.85 31.04
CA GLY A 377 21.41 4.90 31.61
C GLY A 377 20.72 3.87 32.48
N GLY A 378 21.46 3.31 33.45
CA GLY A 378 20.89 2.41 34.44
C GLY A 378 21.80 1.29 34.87
N SER A 379 21.22 0.30 35.55
CA SER A 379 21.91 -0.93 35.93
C SER A 379 21.99 -1.86 34.72
N PRO A 380 23.19 -2.33 34.33
CA PRO A 380 23.35 -3.21 33.18
C PRO A 380 22.40 -4.41 33.25
N MET A 381 21.72 -4.68 32.14
CA MET A 381 20.76 -5.77 32.03
C MET A 381 21.45 -7.05 31.54
N ASP A 382 21.07 -8.20 32.11
CA ASP A 382 21.40 -9.49 31.51
C ASP A 382 20.50 -9.72 30.28
N THR A 383 21.10 -9.84 29.10
CA THR A 383 20.38 -10.04 27.84
C THR A 383 19.55 -11.34 27.82
N ASN A 384 19.83 -12.29 28.71
CA ASN A 384 19.02 -13.51 28.85
C ASN A 384 17.58 -13.23 29.32
N VAL A 385 17.35 -12.12 30.03
CA VAL A 385 15.99 -11.68 30.41
C VAL A 385 15.16 -11.43 29.16
N LEU A 386 15.67 -10.58 28.26
CA LEU A 386 14.98 -10.26 27.00
C LEU A 386 14.88 -11.46 26.06
N ARG A 387 15.90 -12.33 26.07
CA ARG A 387 15.82 -13.60 25.33
C ARG A 387 14.66 -14.47 25.82
N GLY A 388 14.47 -14.59 27.13
CA GLY A 388 13.39 -15.36 27.72
C GLY A 388 12.01 -14.83 27.32
N HIS A 389 11.82 -13.52 27.31
CA HIS A 389 10.59 -12.91 26.80
C HIS A 389 10.39 -13.14 25.29
N ALA A 390 11.46 -13.04 24.50
CA ALA A 390 11.38 -13.35 23.08
C ALA A 390 11.02 -14.84 22.84
N ASP A 391 11.59 -15.78 23.60
CA ASP A 391 11.25 -17.21 23.53
C ASP A 391 9.75 -17.46 23.79
N ILE A 392 9.18 -16.77 24.79
CA ILE A 392 7.74 -16.82 25.08
C ILE A 392 6.94 -16.33 23.88
N LEU A 393 7.27 -15.14 23.35
CA LEU A 393 6.56 -14.53 22.23
C LEU A 393 6.66 -15.38 20.95
N ILE A 394 7.82 -15.98 20.67
CA ILE A 394 8.01 -16.93 19.56
C ILE A 394 7.10 -18.14 19.74
N ASN A 395 7.08 -18.73 20.94
CA ASN A 395 6.27 -19.92 21.21
C ASN A 395 4.77 -19.64 21.09
N ILE A 396 4.30 -18.46 21.49
CA ILE A 396 2.90 -18.06 21.32
C ILE A 396 2.60 -17.85 19.84
N SER A 397 3.42 -17.05 19.16
CA SER A 397 3.23 -16.64 17.76
C SER A 397 3.27 -17.83 16.80
N GLY A 398 4.14 -18.82 17.05
CA GLY A 398 4.26 -20.03 16.23
C GLY A 398 3.02 -20.94 16.24
N ASN A 399 2.00 -20.65 17.05
CA ASN A 399 0.72 -21.34 16.97
C ASN A 399 -0.23 -20.77 15.91
N TYR A 400 0.13 -19.65 15.27
CA TYR A 400 -0.72 -18.90 14.34
C TYR A 400 0.02 -18.65 13.02
N SER A 401 -0.39 -19.34 11.96
CA SER A 401 0.26 -19.27 10.65
C SER A 401 0.23 -17.87 10.03
N GLU A 402 -0.78 -17.08 10.35
CA GLU A 402 -0.96 -15.71 9.89
C GLU A 402 0.11 -14.79 10.50
N ILE A 403 0.41 -14.95 11.79
CA ILE A 403 1.48 -14.23 12.49
C ILE A 403 2.84 -14.60 11.90
N GLU A 404 3.10 -15.90 11.68
CA GLU A 404 4.38 -16.34 11.12
C GLU A 404 4.68 -15.72 9.75
N ASN A 405 3.66 -15.44 8.95
CA ASN A 405 3.82 -14.83 7.63
C ASN A 405 3.92 -13.30 7.66
N SER A 406 3.72 -12.66 8.82
CA SER A 406 3.78 -11.21 8.97
C SER A 406 5.23 -10.70 8.93
N GLU A 407 5.42 -9.50 8.37
CA GLU A 407 6.73 -8.84 8.30
C GLU A 407 7.34 -8.63 9.69
N ASN A 408 6.54 -8.18 10.67
CA ASN A 408 7.02 -7.93 12.03
C ASN A 408 7.51 -9.21 12.70
N TYR A 409 6.86 -10.36 12.49
CA TYR A 409 7.35 -11.64 13.01
C TYR A 409 8.71 -12.01 12.40
N GLN A 410 8.86 -11.85 11.08
CA GLN A 410 10.14 -12.12 10.39
C GLN A 410 11.26 -11.20 10.90
N ASN A 411 10.98 -9.90 11.05
CA ASN A 411 11.91 -8.94 11.65
C ASN A 411 12.33 -9.37 13.06
N GLY A 412 11.36 -9.81 13.87
CA GLY A 412 11.58 -10.31 15.22
C GLY A 412 12.46 -11.56 15.28
N MET A 413 12.24 -12.51 14.36
CA MET A 413 13.05 -13.73 14.24
C MET A 413 14.49 -13.43 13.82
N GLU A 414 14.69 -12.55 12.85
CA GLU A 414 16.02 -12.12 12.42
C GLU A 414 16.79 -11.42 13.56
N LEU A 415 16.12 -10.51 14.28
CA LEU A 415 16.68 -9.87 15.47
C LEU A 415 17.04 -10.88 16.57
N TYR A 416 16.21 -11.91 16.76
CA TYR A 416 16.48 -12.98 17.72
C TYR A 416 17.74 -13.77 17.34
N ASP A 417 17.86 -14.16 16.07
CA ASP A 417 18.99 -14.92 15.54
C ASP A 417 20.31 -14.11 15.58
N GLU A 418 20.22 -12.79 15.41
CA GLU A 418 21.32 -11.85 15.57
C GLU A 418 21.71 -11.59 17.04
N GLY A 419 20.92 -12.08 18.01
CA GLY A 419 21.12 -11.85 19.44
C GLY A 419 20.67 -10.46 19.92
N ARG A 420 19.91 -9.72 19.10
CA ARG A 420 19.36 -8.38 19.38
C ARG A 420 17.97 -8.50 20.03
N TYR A 421 17.93 -9.17 21.18
CA TYR A 421 16.68 -9.58 21.82
C TYR A 421 15.75 -8.43 22.20
N ALA A 422 16.27 -7.22 22.47
CA ALA A 422 15.43 -6.06 22.75
C ALA A 422 14.52 -5.70 21.57
N GLY A 423 15.07 -5.65 20.36
CA GLY A 423 14.27 -5.43 19.16
C GLY A 423 13.33 -6.60 18.89
N ALA A 424 13.82 -7.84 19.09
CA ALA A 424 13.01 -9.05 18.88
C ALA A 424 11.74 -9.03 19.74
N VAL A 425 11.85 -8.70 21.04
CA VAL A 425 10.70 -8.58 21.95
C VAL A 425 9.68 -7.56 21.41
N TYR A 426 10.14 -6.40 20.95
CA TYR A 426 9.25 -5.37 20.41
C TYR A 426 8.51 -5.85 19.15
N GLU A 427 9.24 -6.35 18.15
CA GLU A 427 8.66 -6.75 16.86
C GLU A 427 7.73 -7.97 17.00
N LEU A 428 8.09 -8.94 17.85
CA LEU A 428 7.25 -10.11 18.11
C LEU A 428 5.98 -9.74 18.89
N ALA A 429 6.07 -8.85 19.89
CA ALA A 429 4.90 -8.34 20.61
C ALA A 429 3.98 -7.54 19.67
N TYR A 430 4.57 -6.78 18.74
CA TYR A 430 3.83 -6.04 17.72
C TYR A 430 3.10 -7.00 16.77
N ALA A 431 3.80 -8.02 16.25
CA ALA A 431 3.22 -9.04 15.37
C ALA A 431 2.02 -9.74 16.02
N LEU A 432 2.17 -10.16 17.28
CA LEU A 432 1.10 -10.81 18.05
C LEU A 432 -0.12 -9.91 18.24
N SER A 433 0.10 -8.61 18.51
CA SER A 433 -0.98 -7.68 18.82
C SER A 433 -1.80 -7.27 17.59
N PHE A 434 -1.15 -7.11 16.43
CA PHE A 434 -1.81 -6.64 15.21
C PHE A 434 -2.53 -7.75 14.42
N GLU A 435 -2.11 -9.01 14.51
CA GLU A 435 -2.90 -10.10 13.92
C GLU A 435 -4.13 -10.44 14.78
N ASN A 436 -4.08 -10.22 16.09
CA ASN A 436 -5.27 -10.23 16.94
C ASN A 436 -6.28 -9.13 16.56
N LYS A 437 -5.84 -8.00 16.00
CA LYS A 437 -6.73 -6.99 15.40
C LYS A 437 -7.50 -7.56 14.20
N ASN A 438 -6.86 -8.36 13.34
CA ASN A 438 -7.56 -9.01 12.23
C ASN A 438 -8.65 -9.96 12.77
N LEU A 439 -8.35 -10.72 13.82
CA LEU A 439 -9.34 -11.55 14.50
C LEU A 439 -10.47 -10.72 15.14
N ALA A 440 -10.14 -9.59 15.79
CA ALA A 440 -11.10 -8.68 16.40
C ALA A 440 -12.03 -8.01 15.39
N LEU A 441 -11.51 -7.63 14.21
CA LEU A 441 -12.31 -7.13 13.10
C LEU A 441 -13.28 -8.18 12.56
N ILE A 442 -12.87 -9.45 12.54
CA ILE A 442 -13.72 -10.59 12.15
C ILE A 442 -14.79 -10.88 13.22
N THR A 443 -14.46 -10.74 14.50
CA THR A 443 -15.39 -11.02 15.61
C THR A 443 -16.30 -9.85 15.98
N GLY A 444 -16.05 -8.66 15.42
CA GLY A 444 -16.90 -7.47 15.60
C GLY A 444 -16.55 -6.64 16.84
N ALA A 445 -15.25 -6.46 17.11
CA ALA A 445 -14.78 -5.56 18.16
C ALA A 445 -15.35 -4.15 17.97
N ASN A 446 -15.77 -3.55 19.08
CA ASN A 446 -16.41 -2.25 19.13
C ASN A 446 -15.68 -1.30 20.10
N GLU A 447 -16.15 -0.06 20.19
CA GLU A 447 -15.56 0.98 21.03
C GLU A 447 -15.41 0.56 22.50
N SER A 448 -16.41 -0.15 23.06
CA SER A 448 -16.38 -0.64 24.44
C SER A 448 -15.24 -1.62 24.69
N ASP A 449 -14.89 -2.46 23.71
CA ASP A 449 -13.79 -3.42 23.86
C ASP A 449 -12.44 -2.69 23.96
N VAL A 450 -12.28 -1.59 23.21
CA VAL A 450 -11.09 -0.73 23.26
C VAL A 450 -11.02 0.01 24.59
N GLU A 451 -12.16 0.55 25.05
CA GLU A 451 -12.27 1.21 26.36
C GLU A 451 -11.92 0.26 27.51
N ASP A 452 -12.44 -0.98 27.48
CA ASP A 452 -12.19 -2.03 28.47
C ASP A 452 -10.69 -2.39 28.53
N ILE A 453 -10.01 -2.58 27.39
CA ILE A 453 -8.56 -2.85 27.34
C ILE A 453 -7.75 -1.66 27.89
N ASN A 454 -8.25 -0.45 27.65
CA ASN A 454 -7.64 0.78 28.11
C ASN A 454 -8.00 1.14 29.56
N GLU A 455 -8.78 0.33 30.28
CA GLU A 455 -9.03 0.58 31.70
C GLU A 455 -7.74 0.58 32.53
N GLY A 456 -7.67 1.46 33.53
CA GLY A 456 -6.52 1.57 34.44
C GLY A 456 -5.36 2.46 33.93
N GLY A 457 -4.43 2.78 34.82
CA GLY A 457 -3.20 3.51 34.45
C GLY A 457 -2.17 2.59 33.80
N ARG A 458 -1.26 3.15 33.01
CA ARG A 458 -0.09 2.45 32.45
C ARG A 458 1.17 3.20 32.85
N GLU A 459 2.17 2.47 33.35
CA GLU A 459 3.40 3.05 33.91
C GLU A 459 4.59 2.91 32.97
N SER A 460 4.57 1.91 32.09
CA SER A 460 5.61 1.69 31.07
C SER A 460 5.58 2.78 30.00
N LEU A 461 6.72 3.04 29.38
CA LEU A 461 6.84 3.98 28.27
C LEU A 461 5.87 3.59 27.14
N TRP A 462 6.00 2.37 26.62
CA TRP A 462 5.25 1.93 25.44
C TRP A 462 3.79 1.69 25.75
N GLY A 463 3.46 1.12 26.92
CA GLY A 463 2.08 0.98 27.34
C GLY A 463 1.37 2.33 27.41
N ASN A 464 1.97 3.33 28.05
CA ASN A 464 1.36 4.64 28.19
C ASN A 464 1.18 5.37 26.85
N VAL A 465 2.22 5.46 26.00
CA VAL A 465 2.11 6.22 24.74
C VAL A 465 1.19 5.54 23.73
N PHE A 466 1.15 4.21 23.68
CA PHE A 466 0.21 3.50 22.79
C PHE A 466 -1.21 3.49 23.32
N LYS A 467 -1.44 3.58 24.63
CA LYS A 467 -2.79 3.85 25.16
C LYS A 467 -3.31 5.21 24.71
N ALA A 468 -2.48 6.24 24.73
CA ALA A 468 -2.87 7.55 24.19
C ALA A 468 -3.18 7.44 22.69
N HIS A 469 -2.33 6.73 21.93
CA HIS A 469 -2.53 6.56 20.50
C HIS A 469 -3.79 5.75 20.16
N SER A 470 -4.14 4.70 20.92
CA SER A 470 -5.38 3.96 20.69
C SER A 470 -6.62 4.81 20.95
N GLN A 471 -6.60 5.70 21.94
CA GLN A 471 -7.67 6.67 22.17
C GLN A 471 -7.78 7.66 21.00
N TYR A 472 -6.66 8.16 20.48
CA TYR A 472 -6.66 9.01 19.29
C TYR A 472 -7.32 8.31 18.09
N LEU A 473 -6.92 7.06 17.82
CA LEU A 473 -7.49 6.27 16.73
C LEU A 473 -8.99 6.03 16.89
N LEU A 474 -9.43 5.78 18.13
CA LEU A 474 -10.86 5.59 18.45
C LEU A 474 -11.68 6.84 18.11
N GLU A 475 -11.19 8.03 18.49
CA GLU A 475 -11.84 9.32 18.22
C GLU A 475 -11.83 9.70 16.73
N THR A 476 -10.89 9.15 15.95
CA THR A 476 -10.90 9.25 14.47
C THR A 476 -11.80 8.21 13.78
N GLY A 477 -12.42 7.31 14.55
CA GLY A 477 -13.31 6.26 14.03
C GLY A 477 -12.59 5.00 13.51
N ASP A 478 -11.28 4.87 13.66
CA ASP A 478 -10.52 3.67 13.30
C ASP A 478 -10.50 2.68 14.47
N VAL A 479 -11.67 2.11 14.77
CA VAL A 479 -11.87 1.16 15.88
C VAL A 479 -10.96 -0.06 15.75
N GLY A 480 -10.74 -0.54 14.52
CA GLY A 480 -9.88 -1.68 14.24
C GLY A 480 -8.43 -1.42 14.66
N SER A 481 -7.84 -0.33 14.19
CA SER A 481 -6.48 0.06 14.60
C SER A 481 -6.41 0.40 16.09
N ALA A 482 -7.41 1.11 16.62
CA ALA A 482 -7.50 1.42 18.04
C ALA A 482 -7.43 0.17 18.91
N TYR A 483 -8.16 -0.89 18.55
CA TYR A 483 -8.12 -2.17 19.24
C TYR A 483 -6.73 -2.80 19.21
N GLY A 484 -6.12 -2.94 18.03
CA GLY A 484 -4.78 -3.53 17.88
C GLY A 484 -3.72 -2.77 18.68
N VAL A 485 -3.76 -1.44 18.65
CA VAL A 485 -2.86 -0.58 19.41
C VAL A 485 -3.13 -0.68 20.91
N ALA A 486 -4.39 -0.79 21.36
CA ALA A 486 -4.73 -0.97 22.76
C ALA A 486 -4.22 -2.32 23.31
N VAL A 487 -4.35 -3.39 22.53
CA VAL A 487 -3.76 -4.70 22.85
C VAL A 487 -2.24 -4.59 22.94
N PHE A 488 -1.59 -3.96 21.95
CA PHE A 488 -0.14 -3.76 21.97
C PHE A 488 0.33 -2.97 23.19
N ALA A 489 -0.39 -1.90 23.54
CA ALA A 489 -0.14 -1.13 24.77
C ALA A 489 -0.22 -1.99 26.04
N ARG A 490 -1.17 -2.94 26.10
CA ARG A 490 -1.31 -3.87 27.22
C ARG A 490 -0.15 -4.86 27.29
N GLU A 491 0.22 -5.47 26.16
CA GLU A 491 1.31 -6.44 26.13
C GLU A 491 2.65 -5.79 26.51
N MET A 492 2.93 -4.60 25.98
CA MET A 492 4.14 -3.85 26.33
C MET A 492 4.18 -3.45 27.81
N GLU A 493 3.03 -3.08 28.40
CA GLU A 493 2.93 -2.83 29.84
C GLU A 493 3.25 -4.10 30.65
N GLY A 494 2.71 -5.25 30.25
CA GLY A 494 2.98 -6.53 30.91
C GLY A 494 4.44 -6.95 30.84
N ILE A 495 5.07 -6.79 29.67
CA ILE A 495 6.50 -7.06 29.47
C ILE A 495 7.35 -6.15 30.35
N ALA A 496 7.06 -4.84 30.38
CA ALA A 496 7.80 -3.89 31.20
C ALA A 496 7.69 -4.19 32.71
N GLN A 497 6.50 -4.58 33.18
CA GLN A 497 6.28 -4.97 34.58
C GLN A 497 7.07 -6.24 34.93
N ALA A 498 7.04 -7.25 34.07
CA ALA A 498 7.81 -8.48 34.25
C ALA A 498 9.33 -8.21 34.34
N ILE A 499 9.86 -7.36 33.45
CA ILE A 499 11.28 -6.98 33.46
C ILE A 499 11.67 -6.28 34.78
N GLU A 500 10.83 -5.40 35.31
CA GLU A 500 11.12 -4.72 36.58
C GLU A 500 11.01 -5.66 37.79
N GLU A 501 10.14 -6.68 37.75
CA GLU A 501 10.09 -7.74 38.77
C GLU A 501 11.37 -8.59 38.76
N GLU A 502 11.84 -8.97 37.56
CA GLU A 502 13.04 -9.80 37.38
C GLU A 502 14.35 -9.10 37.77
N LYS A 503 14.38 -7.77 37.72
CA LYS A 503 15.47 -6.95 38.28
C LYS A 503 15.72 -7.25 39.76
N GLY A 504 14.68 -7.64 40.50
CA GLY A 504 14.74 -8.00 41.92
C GLY A 504 15.13 -9.45 42.20
N GLU A 505 14.89 -10.37 41.26
CA GLU A 505 15.11 -11.82 41.42
C GLU A 505 15.70 -12.46 40.13
N PRO A 506 17.03 -12.37 39.92
CA PRO A 506 17.65 -12.85 38.68
C PRO A 506 17.43 -14.36 38.46
N GLY A 507 16.76 -14.73 37.37
CA GLY A 507 16.60 -16.12 36.90
C GLY A 507 15.19 -16.73 36.99
N ILE A 508 14.17 -15.95 37.33
CA ILE A 508 12.76 -16.34 37.19
C ILE A 508 12.22 -15.62 35.96
N ILE A 509 11.69 -16.35 34.96
CA ILE A 509 10.95 -15.74 33.85
C ILE A 509 9.50 -15.59 34.32
N VAL A 510 8.99 -14.36 34.37
CA VAL A 510 7.59 -14.09 34.75
C VAL A 510 6.69 -14.24 33.53
N GLU A 511 5.63 -15.06 33.63
CA GLU A 511 4.62 -15.19 32.57
C GLU A 511 3.83 -13.89 32.41
N LEU A 512 3.56 -13.48 31.16
CA LEU A 512 2.86 -12.22 30.85
C LEU A 512 1.41 -12.25 31.37
N PRO A 513 0.94 -11.16 32.02
CA PRO A 513 -0.42 -11.12 32.57
C PRO A 513 -1.49 -11.11 31.47
N GLY A 514 -2.49 -11.97 31.60
CA GLY A 514 -3.69 -11.98 30.74
C GLY A 514 -3.66 -12.96 29.56
N GLN A 515 -2.61 -13.78 29.43
CA GLN A 515 -2.54 -14.82 28.40
C GLN A 515 -2.77 -16.21 29.00
N ASP A 516 -4.01 -16.50 29.39
CA ASP A 516 -4.45 -17.87 29.57
C ASP A 516 -4.41 -18.56 28.18
N ALA A 517 -3.33 -19.31 27.91
CA ALA A 517 -3.21 -20.18 26.74
C ALA A 517 -4.27 -21.31 26.68
N ASN A 518 -5.30 -21.26 27.54
CA ASN A 518 -6.40 -22.21 27.64
C ASN A 518 -7.81 -21.57 27.50
N ALA A 519 -7.93 -20.29 27.15
CA ALA A 519 -9.25 -19.66 26.99
C ALA A 519 -10.00 -20.05 25.69
N THR A 520 -9.47 -20.97 24.87
CA THR A 520 -10.18 -21.56 23.73
C THR A 520 -10.03 -23.09 23.72
N ALA A 521 -10.53 -23.77 24.74
CA ALA A 521 -10.68 -25.24 24.72
C ALA A 521 -11.93 -25.78 25.40
N GLU A 522 -12.85 -24.95 25.90
CA GLU A 522 -14.11 -25.42 26.47
C GLU A 522 -15.29 -24.55 25.99
N GLU A 523 -15.77 -24.85 24.78
CA GLU A 523 -17.21 -24.98 24.45
C GLU A 523 -17.33 -25.40 22.97
N GLU A 524 -16.93 -26.64 22.64
CA GLU A 524 -17.54 -27.35 21.51
C GLU A 524 -18.99 -27.69 21.91
N GLN A 525 -19.86 -26.67 21.89
CA GLN A 525 -21.29 -26.93 21.88
C GLN A 525 -21.67 -27.24 20.43
N GLU A 526 -21.85 -28.54 20.16
CA GLU A 526 -22.35 -29.08 18.90
C GLU A 526 -23.51 -28.22 18.35
N CYS A 527 -23.21 -27.34 17.39
CA CYS A 527 -24.24 -26.78 16.52
C CYS A 527 -24.70 -27.88 15.58
N VAL A 528 -25.70 -28.63 16.03
CA VAL A 528 -26.54 -29.46 15.17
C VAL A 528 -27.26 -28.52 14.21
N CYS A 529 -26.90 -28.53 12.94
CA CYS A 529 -27.67 -27.90 11.86
C CYS A 529 -28.98 -28.68 11.64
N PRO A 530 -30.14 -28.00 11.61
CA PRO A 530 -31.21 -28.39 10.71
C PRO A 530 -31.48 -27.25 9.71
N GLU A 531 -31.19 -27.55 8.45
CA GLU A 531 -31.84 -27.01 7.24
C GLU A 531 -31.92 -25.49 7.06
N CYS A 532 -31.01 -24.92 6.27
CA CYS A 532 -31.30 -23.81 5.36
C CYS A 532 -30.52 -24.00 4.03
N PRO A 533 -31.12 -23.67 2.86
CA PRO A 533 -30.57 -23.93 1.54
C PRO A 533 -29.54 -22.85 1.09
N GLU A 534 -28.57 -23.26 0.26
CA GLU A 534 -27.49 -22.47 -0.38
C GLU A 534 -27.94 -21.19 -1.16
N PRO A 535 -27.01 -20.32 -1.64
CA PRO A 535 -25.66 -19.97 -1.16
C PRO A 535 -25.49 -18.44 -0.97
N ALA A 536 -25.09 -17.99 0.21
CA ALA A 536 -24.71 -16.59 0.47
C ALA A 536 -23.35 -16.44 1.18
N CYS A 537 -22.53 -17.50 1.18
CA CYS A 537 -21.17 -17.49 1.71
C CYS A 537 -20.19 -17.81 0.59
N ALA A 538 -19.95 -16.86 -0.31
CA ALA A 538 -18.89 -16.95 -1.32
C ALA A 538 -18.37 -15.57 -1.79
N ALA A 539 -18.77 -14.46 -1.17
CA ALA A 539 -18.48 -13.11 -1.68
C ALA A 539 -17.60 -12.24 -0.76
N GLY A 540 -16.73 -12.85 0.06
CA GLY A 540 -15.86 -12.11 1.00
C GLY A 540 -14.38 -12.51 0.98
N TYR A 541 -13.94 -13.34 0.03
CA TYR A 541 -12.64 -14.03 0.12
C TYR A 541 -11.66 -13.77 -1.02
N LEU A 542 -11.78 -12.66 -1.76
CA LEU A 542 -10.90 -12.40 -2.92
C LEU A 542 -10.25 -11.01 -3.01
N LEU A 543 -10.22 -10.23 -1.93
CA LEU A 543 -9.70 -8.85 -1.95
C LEU A 543 -8.49 -8.55 -1.03
N LEU A 544 -7.76 -9.56 -0.56
CA LEU A 544 -6.58 -9.36 0.31
C LEU A 544 -5.30 -10.07 -0.18
N ILE A 545 -5.11 -10.22 -1.49
CA ILE A 545 -3.86 -10.73 -2.08
C ILE A 545 -3.27 -9.68 -3.02
N LEU A 546 -2.76 -8.58 -2.45
CA LEU A 546 -1.93 -7.59 -3.14
C LEU A 546 -0.92 -7.01 -2.12
N PRO A 547 -0.02 -7.88 -1.60
CA PRO A 547 1.40 -7.53 -1.61
C PRO A 547 2.32 -8.70 -2.06
N LEU A 548 1.77 -9.81 -2.57
CA LEU A 548 2.54 -11.01 -2.93
C LEU A 548 3.23 -10.97 -4.31
N PHE A 549 3.08 -9.89 -5.09
CA PHE A 549 3.61 -9.82 -6.45
C PHE A 549 5.07 -9.33 -6.57
N ILE A 550 5.64 -8.70 -5.52
CA ILE A 550 7.02 -8.17 -5.58
C ILE A 550 8.06 -9.23 -5.15
N LYS A 551 7.70 -10.17 -4.26
CA LYS A 551 8.63 -11.23 -3.81
C LYS A 551 8.99 -12.26 -4.89
N ASN A 552 8.18 -12.41 -5.95
CA ASN A 552 8.39 -13.42 -7.00
C ASN A 552 9.23 -12.94 -8.19
N LEU A 553 9.60 -11.66 -8.26
CA LEU A 553 10.48 -11.13 -9.32
C LEU A 553 11.97 -11.13 -8.94
N VAL A 554 12.30 -11.26 -7.65
CA VAL A 554 13.70 -11.24 -7.16
C VAL A 554 14.36 -12.65 -7.15
N GLN A 555 13.59 -13.75 -7.26
CA GLN A 555 14.15 -15.11 -7.28
C GLN A 555 14.42 -15.70 -8.68
N LYS A 556 14.42 -14.88 -9.73
CA LYS A 556 14.91 -15.28 -11.07
C LYS A 556 15.85 -14.26 -11.67
N LYS A 557 17.06 -14.17 -11.10
CA LYS A 557 18.29 -13.89 -11.86
C LYS A 557 19.34 -14.95 -11.52
#